data_AF-A0A1Y3NNA0-F1
#
_entry.id   AF-A0A1Y3NNA0-F1
#
_cell.length_a   1.000
_cell.length_b   1.000
_cell.length_c   1.000
_cell.angle_alpha   90.00
_cell.angle_beta   90.00
_cell.angle_gamma   90.00
#
_symmetry.space_group_name_H-M   'P 1'
#
loop_
_entity.id
_entity.type
_entity.pdbx_description
1 polymer ?
#
loop_
_entity_poly.entity_id
_entity_poly.type
_entity_poly.pdbx_seq_one_letter_code
_entity_poly.pdbx_strand_id
1 'polypeptide(L)'
;RGIVISTGDKHFRYARSTIDSLRNIHNCTLPIEVIFNGDRDLSKENQKLLGKYKNIYLTDISTYFKNDIIKVNGWAIKPFAILASRFEEVILLDADVFYLRNPEELFEEEGYRKTGTFFFRDRTLFPGSNPASVWLKEWMINPLPETRKSRFWNEKSYHEMESSTVVLHKTKTILGLLNTCIFNEYKYRNDVYKMVYGDKETFWIGFDMARQSY
;
A
#
# COMPACT_ATOMS: atom_id res chain seq x y z
N ARG A 1 -9.18 11.43 -7.11
CA ARG A 1 -8.00 10.68 -7.59
C ARG A 1 -6.73 11.38 -7.13
N GLY A 2 -5.74 10.63 -6.65
CA GLY A 2 -4.43 11.17 -6.32
C GLY A 2 -3.42 10.07 -5.99
N ILE A 3 -2.17 10.45 -5.89
CA ILE A 3 -1.04 9.56 -5.58
C ILE A 3 -0.65 9.78 -4.13
N VAL A 4 -0.40 8.70 -3.40
CA VAL A 4 0.10 8.73 -2.02
C VAL A 4 1.50 8.15 -1.99
N ILE A 5 2.45 8.86 -1.40
CA ILE A 5 3.82 8.38 -1.20
C ILE A 5 4.15 8.45 0.27
N SER A 6 4.42 7.31 0.92
CA SER A 6 4.94 7.30 2.28
C SER A 6 6.47 7.38 2.26
N THR A 7 7.07 8.40 2.90
CA THR A 7 8.52 8.55 2.92
C THR A 7 9.03 9.26 4.18
N GLY A 8 10.26 8.91 4.57
CA GLY A 8 11.07 9.65 5.53
C GLY A 8 12.41 10.07 4.91
N ASP A 9 13.28 10.69 5.71
CA ASP A 9 14.59 11.22 5.31
C ASP A 9 15.48 10.16 4.66
N LYS A 10 15.39 8.90 5.12
CA LYS A 10 16.16 7.77 4.55
C LYS A 10 15.87 7.53 3.07
N HIS A 11 14.63 7.75 2.64
CA HIS A 11 14.19 7.50 1.26
C HIS A 11 13.85 8.79 0.50
N PHE A 12 14.11 9.96 1.09
CA PHE A 12 13.78 11.26 0.52
C PHE A 12 14.31 11.44 -0.92
N ARG A 13 15.55 11.01 -1.19
CA ARG A 13 16.14 11.13 -2.53
C ARG A 13 15.37 10.32 -3.57
N TYR A 14 14.91 9.13 -3.21
CA TYR A 14 14.08 8.30 -4.08
C TYR A 14 12.70 8.95 -4.29
N ALA A 15 12.02 9.35 -3.21
CA ALA A 15 10.71 10.01 -3.31
C ALA A 15 10.78 11.26 -4.21
N ARG A 16 11.82 12.09 -4.05
CA ARG A 16 12.06 13.25 -4.90
C ARG A 16 12.26 12.85 -6.37
N SER A 17 13.10 11.85 -6.64
CA SER A 17 13.34 11.34 -8.00
C SER A 17 12.04 10.82 -8.65
N THR A 18 11.21 10.11 -7.88
CA THR A 18 9.91 9.62 -8.32
C THR A 18 8.96 10.77 -8.66
N ILE A 19 8.87 11.79 -7.80
CA ILE A 19 8.06 13.00 -8.04
C ILE A 19 8.57 13.76 -9.28
N ASP A 20 9.89 13.90 -9.44
CA ASP A 20 10.51 14.53 -10.61
C ASP A 20 10.13 13.79 -11.91
N SER A 21 10.19 12.46 -11.91
CA SER A 21 9.79 11.64 -13.05
C SER A 21 8.31 11.83 -13.39
N LEU A 22 7.43 11.75 -12.38
CA LEU A 22 5.99 11.93 -12.57
C LEU A 22 5.65 13.30 -13.15
N ARG A 23 6.28 14.37 -12.65
CA ARG A 23 5.98 15.75 -13.06
C ARG A 23 6.62 16.13 -14.39
N ASN A 24 7.89 15.77 -14.60
CA ASN A 24 8.69 16.32 -15.71
C ASN A 24 8.80 15.37 -16.91
N ILE A 25 8.65 14.06 -16.70
CA ILE A 25 8.72 13.06 -17.79
C ILE A 25 7.31 12.67 -18.22
N HIS A 26 6.48 12.25 -17.27
CA HIS A 26 5.13 11.75 -17.56
C HIS A 26 4.06 12.83 -17.63
N ASN A 27 4.40 14.08 -17.29
CA ASN A 27 3.47 15.21 -17.21
C ASN A 27 2.21 14.88 -16.39
N CYS A 28 2.35 14.03 -15.36
CA CYS A 28 1.25 13.60 -14.51
C CYS A 28 0.72 14.80 -13.71
N THR A 29 -0.58 15.06 -13.82
CA THR A 29 -1.25 16.22 -13.18
C THR A 29 -1.91 15.85 -11.86
N LEU A 30 -2.04 14.55 -11.56
CA LEU A 30 -2.66 14.06 -10.33
C LEU A 30 -2.00 14.69 -9.09
N PRO A 31 -2.79 15.12 -8.10
CA PRO A 31 -2.25 15.57 -6.83
C PRO A 31 -1.47 14.44 -6.17
N ILE A 32 -0.31 14.77 -5.59
CA ILE A 32 0.50 13.82 -4.83
C ILE A 32 0.45 14.25 -3.36
N GLU A 33 0.16 13.33 -2.47
CA GLU A 33 0.23 13.53 -1.02
C GLU A 33 1.37 12.68 -0.45
N VAL A 34 2.35 13.37 0.13
CA VAL A 34 3.48 12.74 0.82
C VAL A 34 3.13 12.61 2.29
N ILE A 35 3.11 11.37 2.78
CA ILE A 35 2.74 11.03 4.15
C ILE A 35 3.99 10.58 4.92
N PHE A 36 4.21 11.17 6.10
CA PHE A 36 5.36 10.89 6.96
C PHE A 36 4.89 10.76 8.43
N ASN A 37 5.71 10.19 9.31
CA ASN A 37 5.36 9.99 10.72
C ASN A 37 6.19 10.87 11.67
N GLY A 38 5.78 12.13 11.82
CA GLY A 38 6.44 13.11 12.67
C GLY A 38 7.74 13.67 12.09
N ASP A 39 8.22 14.76 12.69
CA ASP A 39 9.40 15.50 12.21
C ASP A 39 10.73 14.72 12.33
N ARG A 40 10.75 13.62 13.08
CA ARG A 40 11.91 12.71 13.14
C ARG A 40 11.97 11.75 11.95
N ASP A 41 10.85 11.56 11.25
CA ASP A 41 10.79 10.70 10.08
C ASP A 41 11.17 11.49 8.83
N LEU A 42 10.57 12.67 8.62
CA LEU A 42 10.92 13.58 7.51
C LEU A 42 11.24 14.97 8.05
N SER A 43 12.48 15.43 7.86
CA SER A 43 12.95 16.73 8.35
C SER A 43 12.21 17.92 7.73
N LYS A 44 12.11 19.04 8.47
CA LYS A 44 11.51 20.30 7.97
C LYS A 44 12.18 20.83 6.70
N GLU A 45 13.49 20.59 6.54
CA GLU A 45 14.23 20.94 5.33
C GLU A 45 13.72 20.15 4.12
N ASN A 46 13.64 18.82 4.24
CA ASN A 46 13.13 17.96 3.18
C ASN A 46 11.65 18.20 2.89
N GLN A 47 10.83 18.46 3.92
CA GLN A 47 9.45 18.92 3.76
C GLN A 47 9.40 20.20 2.89
N LYS A 48 10.22 21.21 3.20
CA LYS A 48 10.30 22.45 2.42
C LYS A 48 10.72 22.21 0.97
N LEU A 49 11.62 21.24 0.71
CA LEU A 49 12.03 20.88 -0.65
C LEU A 49 10.90 20.23 -1.44
N LEU A 50 10.17 19.26 -0.85
CA LEU A 50 9.02 18.63 -1.50
C LEU A 50 7.87 19.62 -1.71
N GLY A 51 7.66 20.56 -0.79
CA GLY A 51 6.64 21.60 -0.90
C GLY A 51 6.84 22.60 -2.06
N LYS A 52 7.99 22.59 -2.73
CA LYS A 52 8.24 23.45 -3.92
C LYS A 52 7.58 22.92 -5.19
N TYR A 53 7.25 21.63 -5.23
CA TYR A 53 6.60 21.01 -6.37
C TYR A 53 5.12 21.44 -6.46
N LYS A 54 4.61 21.56 -7.69
CA LYS A 54 3.20 21.84 -7.92
C LYS A 54 2.32 20.66 -7.50
N ASN A 55 1.19 20.96 -6.90
CA ASN A 55 0.15 19.98 -6.52
C ASN A 55 0.70 18.85 -5.63
N ILE A 56 1.54 19.23 -4.66
CA ILE A 56 2.08 18.35 -3.60
C ILE A 56 1.50 18.79 -2.26
N TYR A 57 1.04 17.82 -1.50
CA TYR A 57 0.60 17.99 -0.12
C TYR A 57 1.48 17.19 0.81
N LEU A 58 1.74 17.72 2.00
CA LEU A 58 2.54 17.05 3.03
C LEU A 58 1.63 16.81 4.24
N THR A 59 1.59 15.57 4.72
CA THR A 59 0.71 15.16 5.80
C THR A 59 1.48 14.36 6.84
N ASP A 60 1.46 14.83 8.09
CA ASP A 60 1.99 14.10 9.24
C ASP A 60 0.93 13.13 9.76
N ILE A 61 1.14 11.83 9.55
CA ILE A 61 0.20 10.78 9.91
C ILE A 61 0.03 10.65 11.44
N SER A 62 1.00 11.12 12.23
CA SER A 62 0.92 11.09 13.69
C SER A 62 -0.21 11.96 14.25
N THR A 63 -0.73 12.89 13.43
CA THR A 63 -1.87 13.74 13.79
C THR A 63 -3.24 13.06 13.64
N TYR A 64 -3.32 11.96 12.86
CA TYR A 64 -4.56 11.22 12.61
C TYR A 64 -4.72 10.02 13.54
N PHE A 65 -3.60 9.35 13.84
CA PHE A 65 -3.61 8.12 14.61
C PHE A 65 -2.76 8.24 15.86
N LYS A 66 -3.31 7.85 16.99
CA LYS A 66 -2.54 7.81 18.23
C LYS A 66 -1.46 6.73 18.12
N ASN A 67 -0.21 7.18 18.16
CA ASN A 67 0.94 6.34 17.88
C ASN A 67 1.25 5.33 19.01
N ASP A 68 0.61 5.45 20.18
CA ASP A 68 0.67 4.48 21.28
C ASP A 68 -0.04 3.16 20.95
N ILE A 69 -1.15 3.23 20.21
CA ILE A 69 -1.94 2.08 19.78
C ILE A 69 -1.35 1.49 18.50
N ILE A 70 -1.26 2.29 17.43
CA ILE A 70 -0.89 1.77 16.11
C ILE A 70 0.63 1.55 15.97
N LYS A 71 1.44 2.38 16.64
CA LYS A 71 2.91 2.44 16.53
C LYS A 71 3.40 2.38 15.09
N VAL A 72 2.85 3.24 14.23
CA VAL A 72 3.10 3.26 12.78
C VAL A 72 4.61 3.32 12.51
N ASN A 73 5.16 2.31 11.84
CA ASN A 73 6.57 2.29 11.44
C ASN A 73 6.80 1.40 10.22
N GLY A 74 7.92 1.61 9.52
CA GLY A 74 8.32 0.80 8.38
C GLY A 74 7.19 0.64 7.36
N TRP A 75 6.99 -0.58 6.89
CA TRP A 75 5.96 -0.92 5.90
C TRP A 75 4.52 -0.72 6.39
N ALA A 76 4.29 -0.80 7.70
CA ALA A 76 2.95 -0.70 8.26
C ALA A 76 2.29 0.66 8.00
N ILE A 77 3.05 1.70 7.65
CA ILE A 77 2.49 3.02 7.31
C ILE A 77 1.58 2.98 6.08
N LYS A 78 1.82 2.06 5.13
CA LYS A 78 1.19 2.07 3.79
C LYS A 78 -0.35 2.04 3.83
N PRO A 79 -1.01 1.10 4.53
CA PRO A 79 -2.48 1.10 4.63
C PRO A 79 -3.03 2.33 5.34
N PHE A 80 -2.37 2.77 6.42
CA PHE A 80 -2.79 3.97 7.16
C PHE A 80 -2.61 5.24 6.34
N ALA A 81 -1.58 5.31 5.49
CA ALA A 81 -1.37 6.41 4.55
C ALA A 81 -2.50 6.48 3.54
N ILE A 82 -2.92 5.35 2.96
CA ILE A 82 -4.12 5.31 2.11
C ILE A 82 -5.35 5.80 2.89
N LEU A 83 -5.57 5.27 4.10
CA LEU A 83 -6.73 5.61 4.92
C LEU A 83 -6.80 7.12 5.22
N ALA A 84 -5.69 7.70 5.71
CA ALA A 84 -5.59 9.11 6.10
C ALA A 84 -5.49 10.09 4.92
N SER A 85 -5.14 9.61 3.73
CA SER A 85 -5.01 10.47 2.55
C SER A 85 -6.31 11.22 2.22
N ARG A 86 -6.19 12.37 1.56
CA ARG A 86 -7.34 13.19 1.15
C ARG A 86 -8.10 12.66 -0.06
N PHE A 87 -7.58 11.64 -0.74
CA PHE A 87 -8.15 11.17 -2.01
C PHE A 87 -9.11 10.00 -1.79
N GLU A 88 -10.24 10.02 -2.50
CA GLU A 88 -11.17 8.88 -2.55
C GLU A 88 -10.61 7.72 -3.39
N GLU A 89 -9.99 8.03 -4.52
CA GLU A 89 -9.29 7.08 -5.39
C GLU A 89 -7.79 7.34 -5.28
N VAL A 90 -7.04 6.33 -4.85
CA VAL A 90 -5.63 6.42 -4.43
C VAL A 90 -4.77 5.48 -5.26
N ILE A 91 -3.64 5.98 -5.77
CA ILE A 91 -2.49 5.17 -6.17
C ILE A 91 -1.43 5.36 -5.07
N LEU A 92 -1.24 4.36 -4.21
CA LEU A 92 -0.13 4.34 -3.26
C LEU A 92 1.13 3.87 -4.00
N LEU A 93 2.25 4.57 -3.77
CA LEU A 93 3.57 4.23 -4.30
C LEU A 93 4.60 4.15 -3.17
N ASP A 94 5.52 3.18 -3.28
CA ASP A 94 6.79 3.25 -2.58
C ASP A 94 7.65 4.41 -3.13
N ALA A 95 8.52 4.94 -2.27
CA ALA A 95 9.38 6.08 -2.60
C ALA A 95 10.31 5.82 -3.79
N ASP A 96 10.69 4.56 -4.04
CA ASP A 96 11.65 4.09 -5.03
C ASP A 96 11.01 3.43 -6.27
N VAL A 97 9.71 3.65 -6.49
CA VAL A 97 9.02 3.20 -7.71
C VAL A 97 9.27 4.15 -8.87
N PHE A 98 9.64 3.57 -10.01
CA PHE A 98 9.77 4.30 -11.27
C PHE A 98 8.79 3.78 -12.32
N TYR A 99 7.99 4.67 -12.89
CA TYR A 99 7.07 4.32 -13.97
C TYR A 99 7.65 4.59 -15.35
N LEU A 100 7.29 3.74 -16.30
CA LEU A 100 7.57 3.93 -17.73
C LEU A 100 6.46 4.69 -18.48
N ARG A 101 5.28 4.81 -17.87
CA ARG A 101 4.09 5.51 -18.41
C ARG A 101 3.40 6.30 -17.31
N ASN A 102 2.49 7.22 -17.65
CA ASN A 102 1.71 7.94 -16.65
C ASN A 102 0.86 6.94 -15.83
N PRO A 103 1.03 6.87 -14.49
CA PRO A 103 0.32 5.90 -13.65
C PRO A 103 -1.19 6.19 -13.52
N GLU A 104 -1.68 7.33 -13.99
CA GLU A 104 -3.11 7.63 -14.04
C GLU A 104 -3.91 6.59 -14.83
N GLU A 105 -3.27 5.93 -15.82
CA GLU A 105 -3.85 4.83 -16.59
C GLU A 105 -4.33 3.67 -15.71
N LEU A 106 -3.75 3.49 -14.51
CA LEU A 106 -4.15 2.42 -13.59
C LEU A 106 -5.59 2.56 -13.09
N PHE A 107 -6.17 3.76 -13.10
CA PHE A 107 -7.58 3.98 -12.79
C PHE A 107 -8.53 3.49 -13.90
N GLU A 108 -7.98 3.18 -15.07
CA GLU A 108 -8.76 2.76 -16.24
C GLU A 108 -8.74 1.24 -16.44
N GLU A 109 -7.95 0.52 -15.65
CA GLU A 109 -7.88 -0.94 -15.63
C GLU A 109 -9.25 -1.57 -15.31
N GLU A 110 -9.59 -2.64 -16.03
CA GLU A 110 -10.90 -3.30 -15.88
C GLU A 110 -11.13 -3.82 -14.46
N GLY A 111 -10.10 -4.43 -13.87
CA GLY A 111 -10.13 -4.91 -12.48
C GLY A 111 -10.46 -3.77 -11.52
N TYR A 112 -9.74 -2.65 -11.63
CA TYR A 112 -9.97 -1.47 -10.80
C TYR A 112 -11.39 -0.94 -10.91
N ARG A 113 -11.89 -0.75 -12.13
CA ARG A 113 -13.24 -0.20 -12.35
C ARG A 113 -14.32 -1.12 -11.75
N LYS A 114 -14.10 -2.43 -11.79
CA LYS A 114 -15.04 -3.45 -11.30
C LYS A 114 -15.06 -3.55 -9.77
N THR A 115 -13.91 -3.67 -9.12
CA THR A 115 -13.81 -3.97 -7.68
C THR A 115 -13.43 -2.76 -6.83
N GLY A 116 -12.88 -1.71 -7.45
CA GLY A 116 -12.24 -0.60 -6.75
C GLY A 116 -10.81 -0.89 -6.31
N THR A 117 -10.21 -1.99 -6.77
CA THR A 117 -8.87 -2.46 -6.38
C THR A 117 -8.03 -2.78 -7.62
N PHE A 118 -6.74 -2.48 -7.58
CA PHE A 118 -5.76 -3.03 -8.51
C PHE A 118 -4.49 -3.37 -7.76
N PHE A 119 -4.25 -4.67 -7.60
CA PHE A 119 -3.13 -5.22 -6.86
C PHE A 119 -2.14 -5.88 -7.80
N PHE A 120 -0.87 -5.51 -7.66
CA PHE A 120 0.21 -6.09 -8.45
C PHE A 120 0.61 -7.45 -7.90
N ARG A 121 1.01 -8.34 -8.80
CA ARG A 121 1.53 -9.67 -8.47
C ARG A 121 3.01 -9.59 -8.14
N ASP A 122 3.43 -10.25 -7.06
CA ASP A 122 4.85 -10.53 -6.83
C ASP A 122 5.33 -11.64 -7.79
N ARG A 123 6.65 -11.75 -7.94
CA ARG A 123 7.34 -12.76 -8.74
C ARG A 123 6.91 -14.16 -8.30
N THR A 124 6.77 -15.06 -9.28
CA THR A 124 6.44 -16.47 -9.00
C THR A 124 7.70 -17.21 -8.63
N LEU A 125 8.02 -17.27 -7.33
CA LEU A 125 9.24 -17.86 -6.80
C LEU A 125 8.91 -18.81 -5.65
N PHE A 126 9.79 -19.80 -5.45
CA PHE A 126 9.74 -20.77 -4.35
C PHE A 126 8.38 -21.49 -4.23
N PRO A 127 7.97 -22.25 -5.26
CA PRO A 127 6.75 -23.05 -5.20
C PRO A 127 6.86 -24.15 -4.13
N GLY A 128 5.72 -24.57 -3.62
CA GLY A 128 5.58 -25.56 -2.56
C GLY A 128 4.96 -24.98 -1.29
N SER A 129 4.53 -25.89 -0.42
CA SER A 129 4.00 -25.55 0.89
C SER A 129 5.05 -24.84 1.73
N ASN A 130 4.65 -23.80 2.46
CA ASN A 130 5.52 -23.01 3.30
C ASN A 130 4.79 -22.57 4.59
N PRO A 131 5.51 -22.08 5.62
CA PRO A 131 4.88 -21.71 6.89
C PRO A 131 3.73 -20.72 6.74
N ALA A 132 3.83 -19.77 5.80
CA ALA A 132 2.79 -18.77 5.54
C ALA A 132 1.54 -19.40 4.93
N SER A 133 1.70 -20.29 3.94
CA SER A 133 0.57 -20.96 3.28
C SER A 133 -0.14 -21.93 4.22
N VAL A 134 0.60 -22.65 5.07
CA VAL A 134 0.05 -23.52 6.12
C VAL A 134 -0.74 -22.68 7.13
N TRP A 135 -0.12 -21.65 7.69
CA TRP A 135 -0.76 -20.73 8.65
C TRP A 135 -2.05 -20.14 8.11
N LEU A 136 -2.06 -19.65 6.86
CA LEU A 136 -3.26 -19.06 6.30
C LEU A 136 -4.40 -20.07 6.18
N LYS A 137 -4.09 -21.30 5.74
CA LYS A 137 -5.08 -22.38 5.56
C LYS A 137 -5.66 -22.90 6.88
N GLU A 138 -4.96 -22.73 7.99
CA GLU A 138 -5.44 -23.16 9.32
C GLU A 138 -6.70 -22.40 9.78
N TRP A 139 -6.83 -21.13 9.41
CA TRP A 139 -7.91 -20.28 9.91
C TRP A 139 -8.77 -19.65 8.81
N MET A 140 -8.28 -19.51 7.58
CA MET A 140 -9.04 -18.94 6.46
C MET A 140 -9.98 -19.99 5.86
N ILE A 141 -11.09 -20.22 6.54
CA ILE A 141 -12.15 -21.14 6.11
C ILE A 141 -12.96 -20.48 4.99
N ASN A 142 -13.18 -21.20 3.89
CA ASN A 142 -14.03 -20.76 2.76
C ASN A 142 -13.58 -19.42 2.13
N PRO A 143 -12.31 -19.28 1.70
CA PRO A 143 -11.79 -18.03 1.13
C PRO A 143 -12.57 -17.58 -0.11
N LEU A 144 -12.47 -16.31 -0.47
CA LEU A 144 -13.06 -15.76 -1.69
C LEU A 144 -12.50 -16.43 -2.96
N PRO A 145 -13.25 -16.40 -4.09
CA PRO A 145 -12.78 -16.97 -5.36
C PRO A 145 -11.40 -16.47 -5.81
N GLU A 146 -11.08 -15.22 -5.50
CA GLU A 146 -9.81 -14.54 -5.80
C GLU A 146 -8.66 -15.21 -5.04
N THR A 147 -8.77 -15.36 -3.72
CA THR A 147 -7.80 -16.10 -2.89
C THR A 147 -7.69 -17.55 -3.34
N ARG A 148 -8.80 -18.25 -3.59
CA ARG A 148 -8.76 -19.67 -4.04
C ARG A 148 -7.97 -19.85 -5.33
N LYS A 149 -7.97 -18.84 -6.21
CA LYS A 149 -7.26 -18.86 -7.49
C LYS A 149 -5.83 -18.29 -7.38
N SER A 150 -5.46 -17.73 -6.24
CA SER A 150 -4.15 -17.07 -6.05
C SER A 150 -3.00 -18.07 -6.14
N ARG A 151 -1.81 -17.60 -6.52
CA ARG A 151 -0.60 -18.42 -6.57
C ARG A 151 -0.19 -18.83 -5.15
N PHE A 152 -0.32 -17.94 -4.18
CA PHE A 152 -0.04 -18.22 -2.78
C PHE A 152 -0.90 -19.36 -2.21
N TRP A 153 -2.23 -19.30 -2.39
CA TRP A 153 -3.14 -20.32 -1.86
C TRP A 153 -2.89 -21.70 -2.46
N ASN A 154 -2.60 -21.73 -3.77
CA ASN A 154 -2.29 -22.94 -4.50
C ASN A 154 -0.80 -23.33 -4.43
N GLU A 155 -0.02 -22.69 -3.55
CA GLU A 155 1.39 -23.01 -3.30
C GLU A 155 2.27 -22.97 -4.56
N LYS A 156 1.89 -22.13 -5.53
CA LYS A 156 2.66 -21.88 -6.77
C LYS A 156 3.71 -20.79 -6.59
N SER A 157 3.60 -19.99 -5.54
CA SER A 157 4.52 -18.92 -5.19
C SER A 157 4.50 -18.69 -3.68
N TYR A 158 5.65 -18.30 -3.11
CA TYR A 158 5.73 -17.89 -1.71
C TYR A 158 5.04 -16.55 -1.44
N HIS A 159 4.99 -15.67 -2.46
CA HIS A 159 4.36 -14.35 -2.38
C HIS A 159 3.27 -14.20 -3.44
N GLU A 160 2.16 -13.56 -3.09
CA GLU A 160 1.06 -13.26 -4.02
C GLU A 160 1.18 -11.83 -4.55
N MET A 161 1.34 -10.87 -3.66
CA MET A 161 1.16 -9.45 -3.97
C MET A 161 2.45 -8.66 -3.79
N GLU A 162 2.68 -7.68 -4.66
CA GLU A 162 3.66 -6.61 -4.48
C GLU A 162 2.94 -5.33 -4.02
N SER A 163 3.41 -4.70 -2.95
CA SER A 163 2.82 -3.49 -2.36
C SER A 163 3.62 -2.21 -2.63
N SER A 164 4.63 -2.25 -3.50
CA SER A 164 5.23 -1.03 -4.04
C SER A 164 4.26 -0.18 -4.84
N THR A 165 3.18 -0.77 -5.36
CA THR A 165 2.04 -0.03 -5.93
C THR A 165 0.73 -0.67 -5.52
N VAL A 166 -0.18 0.13 -4.97
CA VAL A 166 -1.52 -0.30 -4.60
C VAL A 166 -2.54 0.73 -5.08
N VAL A 167 -3.53 0.31 -5.88
CA VAL A 167 -4.59 1.22 -6.33
C VAL A 167 -5.91 0.86 -5.66
N LEU A 168 -6.55 1.85 -5.03
CA LEU A 168 -7.75 1.65 -4.22
C LEU A 168 -8.77 2.77 -4.40
N HIS A 169 -10.05 2.41 -4.35
CA HIS A 169 -11.18 3.32 -4.25
C HIS A 169 -11.78 3.23 -2.85
N LYS A 170 -11.36 4.10 -1.93
CA LYS A 170 -11.60 3.96 -0.49
C LYS A 170 -13.06 3.75 -0.12
N THR A 171 -13.98 4.53 -0.69
CA THR A 171 -15.42 4.43 -0.40
C THR A 171 -16.03 3.11 -0.88
N LYS A 172 -15.58 2.58 -2.02
CA LYS A 172 -15.97 1.23 -2.49
C LYS A 172 -15.34 0.15 -1.63
N THR A 173 -14.10 0.34 -1.17
CA THR A 173 -13.24 -0.70 -0.59
C THR A 173 -12.97 -0.58 0.90
N ILE A 174 -13.80 0.17 1.63
CA ILE A 174 -13.46 0.59 3.00
C ILE A 174 -13.32 -0.57 3.97
N LEU A 175 -14.14 -1.63 3.84
CA LEU A 175 -14.08 -2.77 4.77
C LEU A 175 -12.79 -3.57 4.60
N GLY A 176 -12.39 -3.81 3.35
CA GLY A 176 -11.10 -4.41 3.03
C GLY A 176 -9.94 -3.58 3.55
N LEU A 177 -9.94 -2.27 3.28
CA LEU A 177 -8.89 -1.35 3.73
C LEU A 177 -8.78 -1.30 5.27
N LEU A 178 -9.89 -1.29 6.00
CA LEU A 178 -9.88 -1.31 7.46
C LEU A 178 -9.32 -2.62 8.02
N ASN A 179 -9.63 -3.76 7.41
CA ASN A 179 -9.04 -5.05 7.80
C ASN A 179 -7.55 -5.11 7.48
N THR A 180 -7.12 -4.55 6.34
CA THR A 180 -5.69 -4.36 6.05
C THR A 180 -5.03 -3.51 7.13
N CYS A 181 -5.67 -2.42 7.58
CA CYS A 181 -5.14 -1.60 8.67
C CYS A 181 -5.00 -2.40 9.98
N ILE A 182 -5.99 -3.22 10.35
CA ILE A 182 -5.94 -4.09 11.55
C ILE A 182 -4.71 -5.00 11.51
N PHE A 183 -4.43 -5.63 10.37
CA PHE A 183 -3.25 -6.50 10.22
C PHE A 183 -1.91 -5.77 10.36
N ASN A 184 -1.89 -4.46 10.12
CA ASN A 184 -0.69 -3.62 10.19
C ASN A 184 -0.60 -2.82 11.51
N GLU A 185 -1.60 -2.92 12.37
CA GLU A 185 -1.56 -2.36 13.72
C GLU A 185 -0.56 -3.14 14.60
N TYR A 186 0.11 -2.44 15.53
CA TYR A 186 1.10 -3.02 16.43
C TYR A 186 0.67 -4.33 17.11
N LYS A 187 -0.60 -4.40 17.53
CA LYS A 187 -1.16 -5.56 18.24
C LYS A 187 -1.03 -6.86 17.44
N TYR A 188 -1.18 -6.80 16.12
CA TYR A 188 -1.24 -7.98 15.26
C TYR A 188 -0.04 -8.12 14.33
N ARG A 189 0.53 -7.00 13.87
CA ARG A 189 1.54 -7.01 12.80
C ARG A 189 2.77 -7.86 13.13
N ASN A 190 3.18 -7.92 14.40
CA ASN A 190 4.37 -8.67 14.78
C ASN A 190 4.19 -10.18 14.56
N ASP A 191 2.97 -10.69 14.71
CA ASP A 191 2.68 -12.11 14.46
C ASP A 191 2.41 -12.35 12.98
N VAL A 192 1.71 -11.44 12.32
CA VAL A 192 1.45 -11.49 10.87
C VAL A 192 2.76 -11.46 10.08
N TYR A 193 3.66 -10.52 10.39
CA TYR A 193 4.93 -10.35 9.67
C TYR A 193 5.97 -11.45 9.97
N LYS A 194 5.73 -12.33 10.95
CA LYS A 194 6.51 -13.58 11.07
C LYS A 194 6.11 -14.58 9.99
N MET A 195 4.87 -14.52 9.53
CA MET A 195 4.33 -15.44 8.53
C MET A 195 4.49 -14.88 7.12
N VAL A 196 4.25 -13.58 6.92
CA VAL A 196 4.36 -12.92 5.62
C VAL A 196 5.45 -11.85 5.61
N TYR A 197 5.93 -11.45 4.43
CA TYR A 197 7.00 -10.46 4.33
C TYR A 197 6.44 -9.04 4.30
N GLY A 198 6.30 -8.45 5.49
CA GLY A 198 5.81 -7.09 5.65
C GLY A 198 4.32 -6.96 5.34
N ASP A 199 3.93 -5.81 4.79
CA ASP A 199 2.54 -5.43 4.55
C ASP A 199 1.94 -6.09 3.30
N LYS A 200 2.75 -6.61 2.37
CA LYS A 200 2.27 -6.92 1.01
C LYS A 200 1.08 -7.87 0.95
N GLU A 201 1.12 -8.96 1.74
CA GLU A 201 0.02 -9.93 1.73
C GLU A 201 -1.18 -9.46 2.57
N THR A 202 -0.98 -8.49 3.47
CA THR A 202 -2.04 -8.00 4.36
C THR A 202 -3.15 -7.27 3.60
N PHE A 203 -2.86 -6.75 2.40
CA PHE A 203 -3.85 -6.11 1.55
C PHE A 203 -4.93 -7.10 1.14
N TRP A 204 -4.58 -8.11 0.35
CA TRP A 204 -5.59 -9.07 -0.12
C TRP A 204 -6.15 -9.96 1.01
N ILE A 205 -5.36 -10.29 2.04
CA ILE A 205 -5.87 -11.03 3.20
C ILE A 205 -6.94 -10.20 3.94
N GLY A 206 -6.70 -8.89 4.11
CA GLY A 206 -7.67 -7.98 4.71
C GLY A 206 -8.98 -7.90 3.93
N PHE A 207 -8.90 -7.89 2.60
CA PHE A 207 -10.06 -7.88 1.74
C PHE A 207 -10.83 -9.21 1.77
N ASP A 208 -10.15 -10.36 1.78
CA ASP A 208 -10.81 -11.67 1.93
C ASP A 208 -11.55 -11.78 3.26
N MET A 209 -10.90 -11.38 4.36
CA MET A 209 -11.53 -11.35 5.69
C MET A 209 -12.76 -10.45 5.75
N ALA A 210 -12.73 -9.31 5.07
CA ALA A 210 -13.86 -8.40 4.94
C ALA A 210 -14.98 -8.93 4.02
N ARG A 211 -14.79 -10.10 3.39
CA ARG A 211 -15.65 -10.66 2.34
C ARG A 211 -15.86 -9.68 1.18
N GLN A 212 -14.84 -8.87 0.92
CA GLN A 212 -14.83 -7.84 -0.10
C GLN A 212 -14.01 -8.32 -1.29
N SER A 213 -14.65 -8.46 -2.45
CA SER A 213 -13.98 -8.81 -3.72
C SER A 213 -12.90 -7.76 -4.06
N TYR A 214 -11.80 -8.22 -4.65
CA TYR A 214 -10.59 -7.44 -4.91
C TYR A 214 -9.81 -7.89 -6.14
#